data_AF-A0AAX1PDV7-F1
#
_entry.id   AF-A0AAX1PDV7-F1
#
_cell.length_a   1.000
_cell.length_b   1.000
_cell.length_c   1.000
_cell.angle_alpha   90.00
_cell.angle_beta   90.00
_cell.angle_gamma   90.00
#
_symmetry.space_group_name_H-M   'P 1'
#
loop_
_entity.id
_entity.type
_entity.pdbx_description
1 polymer ?
#
loop_
_entity_poly.entity_id
_entity_poly.type
_entity_poly.pdbx_seq_one_letter_code
_entity_poly.pdbx_strand_id
1 'polypeptide(L)'
;MIDTYVAPRLPDRPIPIRTPAQVMRIWVAPWEDTNGDLIVTGYVYTEIEPRRWVIGDGTPENEPVLRPLQSVQHELKTETTTTK
;
A
#
# COMPACT_ATOMS: atom_id res chain seq x y z
N MET A 1 -20.67 -27.55 5.07
CA MET A 1 -20.14 -26.17 5.20
C MET A 1 -19.53 -25.82 3.86
N ILE A 2 -19.95 -24.71 3.23
CA ILE A 2 -19.42 -24.29 1.92
C ILE A 2 -18.34 -23.24 2.12
N ASP A 3 -17.08 -23.66 2.03
CA ASP A 3 -15.94 -22.73 2.03
C ASP A 3 -15.81 -22.10 0.64
N THR A 4 -16.61 -21.06 0.38
CA THR A 4 -16.48 -20.23 -0.82
C THR A 4 -15.45 -19.15 -0.56
N TYR A 5 -14.17 -19.55 -0.50
CA TYR A 5 -13.07 -18.59 -0.53
C TYR A 5 -12.83 -18.19 -1.99
N VAL A 6 -13.30 -17.00 -2.38
CA VAL A 6 -12.97 -16.40 -3.69
C VAL A 6 -11.81 -15.45 -3.46
N ALA A 7 -10.61 -15.84 -3.89
CA ALA A 7 -9.51 -14.91 -3.97
C ALA A 7 -9.89 -13.78 -4.96
N PRO A 8 -9.76 -12.49 -4.58
CA PRO A 8 -10.01 -11.40 -5.51
C PRO A 8 -9.05 -11.55 -6.70
N ARG A 9 -9.59 -11.57 -7.91
CA ARG A 9 -8.78 -11.51 -9.13
C ARG A 9 -8.20 -10.11 -9.20
N LEU A 10 -6.96 -9.95 -8.75
CA LEU A 10 -6.21 -8.74 -9.03
C LEU A 10 -6.05 -8.64 -10.56
N PRO A 11 -6.34 -7.51 -11.19
CA PRO A 11 -6.20 -7.38 -12.63
C PRO A 11 -4.76 -7.74 -13.06
N ASP A 12 -4.62 -8.47 -14.16
CA ASP A 12 -3.32 -8.84 -14.76
C ASP A 12 -2.52 -7.64 -15.29
N ARG A 13 -2.98 -6.43 -15.00
CA ARG A 13 -2.50 -5.17 -15.56
C ARG A 13 -2.36 -4.17 -14.42
N PRO A 14 -1.33 -3.32 -14.47
CA PRO A 14 -1.11 -2.37 -13.40
C PRO A 14 -2.24 -1.37 -13.27
N ILE A 15 -2.66 -1.14 -12.03
CA ILE A 15 -3.73 -0.20 -11.68
C ILE A 15 -3.11 1.20 -11.56
N PRO A 16 -3.64 2.23 -12.25
CA PRO A 16 -3.18 3.60 -12.07
C PRO A 16 -3.61 4.11 -10.68
N ILE A 17 -2.62 4.48 -9.86
CA ILE A 17 -2.81 5.09 -8.54
C ILE A 17 -2.49 6.58 -8.65
N ARG A 18 -3.28 7.42 -7.98
CA ARG A 18 -3.02 8.85 -7.90
C ARG A 18 -2.27 9.16 -6.62
N THR A 19 -1.01 9.56 -6.74
CA THR A 19 -0.22 10.01 -5.59
C THR A 19 -0.66 11.44 -5.23
N PRO A 20 -0.98 11.73 -3.96
CA PRO A 20 -1.31 13.08 -3.53
C PRO A 20 -0.11 14.03 -3.66
N ALA A 21 -0.37 15.33 -3.71
CA ALA A 21 0.69 16.34 -3.70
C ALA A 21 1.38 16.37 -2.33
N GLN A 22 2.68 16.67 -2.31
CA GLN A 22 3.40 16.99 -1.08
C GLN A 22 3.31 18.49 -0.82
N VAL A 23 2.83 18.87 0.36
CA VAL A 23 2.65 20.27 0.74
C VAL A 23 3.66 20.64 1.82
N MET A 24 4.38 21.74 1.60
CA MET A 24 5.24 22.35 2.59
C MET A 24 4.55 23.53 3.26
N ARG A 25 4.71 23.64 4.58
CA ARG A 25 4.28 24.79 5.38
C ARG A 25 5.50 25.59 5.83
N ILE A 26 5.60 26.82 5.36
CA ILE A 26 6.66 27.77 5.73
C ILE A 26 6.10 28.72 6.79
N TRP A 27 6.82 28.87 7.89
CA TRP A 27 6.56 29.92 8.87
C TRP A 27 7.35 31.17 8.50
N VAL A 28 6.70 32.33 8.54
CA VAL A 28 7.34 33.63 8.31
C VAL A 28 7.34 34.40 9.62
N ALA A 29 8.54 34.68 10.13
CA ALA A 29 8.74 35.49 11.32
C ALA A 29 8.22 36.92 11.12
N PRO A 30 7.71 37.59 12.16
CA PRO A 30 7.36 39.00 12.07
C PRO A 30 8.62 39.85 11.85
N TRP A 31 8.50 40.90 11.05
CA TRP A 31 9.59 41.81 10.73
C TRP A 31 9.05 43.23 10.44
N GLU A 32 9.92 44.22 10.54
CA GLU A 32 9.60 45.62 10.25
C GLU A 32 10.20 45.99 8.89
N ASP A 33 9.41 46.62 8.02
CA ASP A 33 9.88 47.02 6.70
C ASP A 33 10.73 48.30 6.73
N THR A 34 11.21 48.73 5.55
CA THR A 34 12.06 49.93 5.46
C THR A 34 11.33 51.23 5.80
N ASN A 35 9.99 51.22 5.82
CA ASN A 35 9.16 52.36 6.17
C ASN A 35 8.76 52.35 7.66
N GLY A 36 9.14 51.31 8.41
CA GLY A 36 8.77 51.13 9.80
C GLY A 36 7.45 50.39 10.01
N ASP A 37 6.88 49.79 8.96
CA ASP A 37 5.63 49.05 9.06
C ASP A 37 5.89 47.64 9.60
N LEU A 38 5.16 47.26 10.66
CA LEU A 38 5.24 45.91 11.22
C LEU A 38 4.44 44.92 10.36
N ILE A 39 5.14 43.95 9.79
CA ILE A 39 4.55 42.79 9.14
C ILE A 39 4.42 41.66 10.17
N VAL A 40 3.18 41.25 10.43
CA VAL A 40 2.85 40.21 11.42
C VAL A 40 3.17 38.81 10.90
N THR A 41 3.29 37.86 11.84
CA THR A 41 3.57 36.45 11.53
C THR A 41 2.55 35.83 10.58
N GLY A 42 3.01 34.91 9.72
CA GLY A 42 2.15 34.18 8.79
C GLY A 42 2.66 32.79 8.43
N TYR A 43 1.83 32.04 7.71
CA TYR A 43 2.19 30.76 7.11
C TYR A 43 1.96 30.77 5.61
N VAL A 44 2.89 30.19 4.85
CA VAL A 44 2.76 29.96 3.40
C VAL A 44 2.68 28.46 3.16
N TYR A 45 1.69 28.03 2.37
CA TYR A 45 1.52 26.64 1.96
C TYR A 45 1.80 26.53 0.47
N THR A 46 2.68 25.61 0.09
CA THR A 46 3.04 25.40 -1.32
C THR A 46 3.22 23.93 -1.62
N GLU A 47 2.85 23.52 -2.84
CA GLU A 47 3.14 22.17 -3.32
C GLU A 47 4.62 22.08 -3.72
N ILE A 48 5.36 21.19 -3.07
CA ILE A 48 6.76 20.89 -3.42
C ILE A 48 6.87 19.75 -4.42
N GLU A 49 5.85 18.90 -4.47
CA GLU A 49 5.70 17.83 -5.45
C GLU A 49 4.24 17.79 -5.92
N PRO A 50 3.98 17.96 -7.23
CA PRO A 50 2.63 17.94 -7.73
C PRO A 50 2.08 16.51 -7.68
N ARG A 51 0.76 16.42 -7.55
CA ARG A 51 0.02 15.17 -7.74
C ARG A 51 0.29 14.58 -9.12
N ARG A 52 0.71 13.31 -9.16
CA ARG A 52 0.93 12.57 -10.42
C ARG A 52 0.17 11.25 -10.42
N TRP A 53 -0.10 10.78 -11.63
CA TRP A 53 -0.50 9.40 -11.83
C TRP A 53 0.74 8.52 -11.80
N VAL A 54 0.66 7.41 -11.07
CA VAL A 54 1.66 6.35 -11.05
C VAL A 54 0.97 5.07 -11.50
N ILE A 55 1.52 4.45 -12.53
CA ILE A 55 1.16 3.10 -12.93
C ILE A 55 2.21 2.23 -12.26
N GLY A 56 1.83 1.30 -11.38
CA GLY A 56 2.79 0.33 -10.85
C GLY A 56 3.40 -0.43 -12.02
N ASP A 57 4.70 -0.73 -12.01
CA ASP A 57 5.21 -1.68 -13.00
C ASP A 57 4.48 -3.01 -12.75
N GLY A 58 3.90 -3.60 -13.79
CA GLY A 58 3.20 -4.87 -13.68
C GLY A 58 4.10 -5.90 -12.98
N THR A 59 3.49 -6.82 -12.22
CA THR A 59 4.19 -7.90 -11.51
C THR A 59 5.38 -8.42 -12.34
N PRO A 60 6.61 -8.44 -11.80
CA PRO A 60 7.75 -8.94 -12.54
C PRO A 60 7.43 -10.36 -13.06
N GLU A 61 7.76 -10.63 -14.31
CA GLU A 61 7.45 -11.89 -15.02
C GLU A 61 7.85 -13.15 -14.24
N ASN A 62 8.78 -13.00 -13.29
CA ASN A 62 9.37 -14.07 -12.51
C ASN A 62 9.00 -14.02 -11.02
N GLU A 63 7.78 -13.59 -10.67
CA GLU A 63 7.29 -13.72 -9.30
C GLU A 63 6.92 -15.19 -9.01
N PRO A 64 7.47 -15.83 -7.97
CA PRO A 64 7.13 -17.21 -7.65
C PRO A 64 5.65 -17.29 -7.30
N VAL A 65 4.89 -18.05 -8.10
CA VAL A 65 3.48 -18.32 -7.84
C VAL A 65 3.36 -19.00 -6.48
N LEU A 66 2.89 -18.25 -5.48
CA LEU A 66 2.65 -18.77 -4.14
C LEU A 66 1.53 -19.80 -4.23
N ARG A 67 1.86 -21.07 -4.00
CA ARG A 67 0.90 -22.15 -3.91
C ARG A 67 0.58 -22.41 -2.43
N PRO A 68 -0.70 -22.64 -2.09
CA PRO A 68 -1.05 -23.06 -0.74
C PRO A 68 -0.26 -24.31 -0.34
N LEU A 69 0.21 -24.33 0.91
CA LEU A 69 0.85 -25.51 1.48
C LEU A 69 -0.17 -26.66 1.49
N GLN A 70 0.09 -27.70 0.71
CA GLN A 70 -0.75 -28.90 0.73
C GLN A 70 -0.49 -29.64 2.04
N SER A 71 -1.50 -29.70 2.92
CA SER A 71 -1.41 -30.57 4.09
C SER A 71 -1.45 -32.02 3.63
N VAL A 72 -0.40 -32.77 3.95
CA VAL A 72 -0.41 -34.22 3.77
C VAL A 72 -1.37 -34.78 4.81
N GLN A 73 -2.55 -35.24 4.36
CA GLN A 73 -3.43 -36.05 5.20
C GLN A 73 -2.73 -37.39 5.42
N HIS A 74 -2.08 -37.55 6.57
CA HIS A 74 -1.71 -38.86 7.05
C HIS A 74 -3.00 -39.63 7.36
N GLU A 75 -3.36 -40.58 6.50
CA GLU A 75 -4.34 -41.59 6.86
C GLU A 75 -3.74 -42.39 8.03
N LEU A 76 -4.30 -42.21 9.22
CA LEU A 76 -4.09 -43.14 10.31
C LEU A 76 -4.60 -44.50 9.82
N LYS A 77 -3.67 -45.38 9.44
CA LYS A 77 -3.93 -46.80 9.28
C LYS A 77 -4.36 -47.32 10.66
N THR A 78 -5.66 -47.36 10.90
CA THR A 78 -6.25 -48.14 11.97
C THR A 78 -5.97 -49.59 11.66
N GLU A 79 -4.90 -50.12 12.25
CA GLU A 79 -4.65 -51.55 12.28
C GLU A 79 -5.74 -52.22 13.11
N THR A 80 -6.69 -52.80 12.41
CA THR A 80 -7.60 -53.81 12.93
C THR A 80 -6.77 -55.03 13.36
N THR A 81 -6.29 -55.04 14.60
CA THR A 81 -5.78 -56.27 15.22
C THR A 81 -6.96 -57.03 15.83
N THR A 82 -7.58 -57.86 15.01
CA THR A 82 -8.33 -59.03 15.47
C THR A 82 -7.32 -60.06 15.99
N THR A 83 -7.40 -60.47 17.26
CA THR A 83 -6.87 -61.77 17.71
C THR A 83 -7.55 -62.23 19.01
N LYS A 84 -8.31 -63.32 18.84
CA LYS A 84 -8.71 -64.41 19.76
C LYS A 84 -9.54 -64.13 21.02
#